data_AF-A0AAN1EN57-F1
#
_entry.id   AF-A0AAN1EN57-F1
#
_cell.length_a   1.000
_cell.length_b   1.000
_cell.length_c   1.000
_cell.angle_alpha   90.00
_cell.angle_beta   90.00
_cell.angle_gamma   90.00
#
_symmetry.space_group_name_H-M   'P 1'
#
loop_
_entity.id
_entity.type
_entity.pdbx_description
1 polymer ?
#
loop_
_entity_poly.entity_id
_entity_poly.type
_entity_poly.pdbx_seq_one_letter_code
_entity_poly.pdbx_strand_id
1 'polypeptide(L)'
;MGQFSMEISGHSGSVLSGNQHPLFEKLRDTPVETAHWRRAQELAIRYRYQDVFDVGALRPHYDAALKLCAFVAKNAGIKFSPIDPDSYKWKGPPVPLLALCALSLFASDWEMNSAITMFAKLLKAPAPVDLSLGNVIGLNPFHEYTPWRLLRLSADLAAEGFEGSDYPGQLAALETRLREQHRLWKQQNP
;
A
#
# COMPACT_ATOMS: atom_id res chain seq x y z
N MET A 1 -15.31 -56.29 16.32
CA MET A 1 -15.94 -55.33 15.37
C MET A 1 -17.04 -54.60 16.11
N GLY A 2 -16.81 -53.34 16.41
CA GLY A 2 -17.81 -52.41 16.95
C GLY A 2 -17.39 -51.03 16.52
N GLN A 3 -18.10 -50.45 15.55
CA GLN A 3 -17.84 -49.12 15.00
C GLN A 3 -18.16 -48.06 16.07
N PHE A 4 -17.17 -47.24 16.42
CA PHE A 4 -17.39 -45.98 17.15
C PHE A 4 -17.44 -44.85 16.11
N SER A 5 -18.64 -44.31 15.89
CA SER A 5 -18.84 -43.07 15.13
C SER A 5 -18.37 -41.89 15.99
N MET A 6 -17.37 -41.17 15.51
CA MET A 6 -16.94 -39.89 16.08
C MET A 6 -17.72 -38.78 15.37
N GLU A 7 -18.87 -38.39 15.92
CA GLU A 7 -19.53 -37.15 15.50
C GLU A 7 -18.71 -35.97 16.01
N ILE A 8 -17.91 -35.39 15.12
CA ILE A 8 -17.31 -34.07 15.35
C ILE A 8 -18.43 -33.05 15.18
N SER A 9 -19.06 -32.67 16.30
CA SER A 9 -19.98 -31.53 16.31
C SER A 9 -19.16 -30.27 16.04
N GLY A 10 -19.26 -29.75 14.82
CA GLY A 10 -18.80 -28.42 14.47
C GLY A 10 -19.52 -27.41 15.34
N HIS A 11 -18.79 -26.77 16.25
CA HIS A 11 -19.17 -25.49 16.82
C HIS A 11 -18.07 -24.49 16.46
N SER A 12 -18.27 -23.85 15.31
CA SER A 12 -17.57 -22.65 14.89
C SER A 12 -17.87 -21.51 15.88
N GLY A 13 -17.08 -21.43 16.95
CA GLY A 13 -16.97 -20.24 17.78
C GLY A 13 -15.85 -19.35 17.27
N SER A 14 -16.04 -18.73 16.11
CA SER A 14 -15.15 -17.67 15.62
C SER A 14 -15.28 -16.46 16.55
N VAL A 15 -14.30 -16.23 17.42
CA VAL A 15 -14.18 -14.96 18.15
C VAL A 15 -13.45 -13.96 17.25
N LEU A 16 -14.06 -13.66 16.11
CA LEU A 16 -13.83 -12.46 15.32
C LEU A 16 -15.15 -11.69 15.31
N SER A 17 -15.65 -11.34 16.50
CA SER A 17 -16.82 -10.49 16.66
C SER A 17 -16.39 -9.03 16.52
N GLY A 18 -16.18 -8.63 15.28
CA GLY A 18 -15.98 -7.27 14.83
C GLY A 18 -15.94 -7.32 13.32
N ASN A 19 -16.59 -6.38 12.64
CA ASN A 19 -16.56 -6.26 11.18
C ASN A 19 -15.12 -6.02 10.70
N GLN A 20 -14.27 -7.06 10.68
CA GLN A 20 -12.91 -7.02 10.16
C GLN A 20 -12.89 -7.23 8.64
N HIS A 21 -14.01 -7.66 8.07
CA HIS A 21 -14.18 -7.85 6.62
C HIS A 21 -13.86 -6.59 5.80
N PRO A 22 -14.34 -5.37 6.15
CA PRO A 22 -14.01 -4.15 5.40
C PRO A 22 -12.52 -3.78 5.53
N LEU A 23 -11.91 -4.05 6.68
CA LEU A 23 -10.49 -3.79 6.95
C LEU A 23 -9.59 -4.72 6.13
N PHE A 24 -9.96 -6.01 6.06
CA PHE A 24 -9.30 -7.01 5.22
C PHE A 24 -9.46 -6.71 3.73
N GLU A 25 -10.62 -6.23 3.29
CA GLU A 25 -10.85 -5.77 1.92
C GLU A 25 -9.94 -4.57 1.58
N LYS A 26 -9.87 -3.56 2.45
CA LYS A 26 -8.93 -2.42 2.31
C LYS A 26 -7.46 -2.86 2.19
N LEU A 27 -7.06 -3.89 2.96
CA LEU A 27 -5.70 -4.43 2.94
C LEU A 27 -5.43 -5.26 1.68
N ARG A 28 -6.39 -6.09 1.26
CA ARG A 28 -6.31 -6.97 0.08
C ARG A 28 -6.20 -6.17 -1.22
N ASP A 29 -6.91 -5.05 -1.32
CA ASP A 29 -6.85 -4.15 -2.48
C ASP A 29 -5.56 -3.32 -2.56
N THR A 30 -4.64 -3.50 -1.61
CA THR A 30 -3.35 -2.82 -1.56
C THR A 30 -2.21 -3.83 -1.73
N PRO A 31 -2.08 -4.52 -2.88
CA PRO A 31 -0.95 -5.39 -3.15
C PRO A 31 0.30 -4.50 -3.28
N VAL A 32 1.11 -4.49 -2.23
CA VAL A 32 2.29 -3.66 -2.13
C VAL A 32 3.49 -4.56 -1.89
N GLU A 33 4.53 -4.40 -2.71
CA GLU A 33 5.75 -5.20 -2.63
C GLU A 33 6.42 -5.08 -1.25
N THR A 34 7.10 -6.15 -0.81
CA THR A 34 7.76 -6.24 0.51
C THR A 34 8.75 -5.10 0.77
N ALA A 35 9.37 -4.54 -0.28
CA ALA A 35 10.28 -3.40 -0.18
C ALA A 35 9.58 -2.13 0.34
N HIS A 36 8.36 -1.87 -0.10
CA HIS A 36 7.57 -0.73 0.36
C HIS A 36 7.09 -0.90 1.80
N TRP A 37 6.81 -2.13 2.24
CA TRP A 37 6.51 -2.44 3.65
C TRP A 37 7.69 -2.15 4.56
N ARG A 38 8.89 -2.60 4.19
CA ARG A 38 10.12 -2.30 4.95
C ARG A 38 10.37 -0.80 5.01
N ARG A 39 10.20 -0.09 3.89
CA ARG A 39 10.38 1.37 3.86
C ARG A 39 9.34 2.09 4.70
N ALA A 40 8.08 1.65 4.69
CA ALA A 40 7.03 2.20 5.55
C ALA A 40 7.39 2.02 7.03
N GLN A 41 7.90 0.84 7.42
CA GLN A 41 8.35 0.60 8.80
C GLN A 41 9.50 1.55 9.20
N GLU A 42 10.49 1.75 8.34
CA GLU A 42 11.57 2.71 8.57
C GLU A 42 11.05 4.14 8.77
N LEU A 43 10.07 4.56 7.96
CA LEU A 43 9.42 5.87 8.09
C LEU A 43 8.64 5.99 9.41
N ALA A 44 7.87 4.97 9.81
CA ALA A 44 7.17 4.95 11.10
C ALA A 44 8.12 5.12 12.29
N ILE A 45 9.28 4.45 12.24
CA ILE A 45 10.28 4.55 13.31
C ILE A 45 10.92 5.94 13.31
N ARG A 46 11.29 6.45 12.13
CA ARG A 46 12.00 7.73 11.97
C ARG A 46 11.14 8.93 12.39
N TYR A 47 9.86 8.92 12.03
CA TYR A 47 8.94 10.03 12.28
C TYR A 47 8.02 9.77 13.49
N ARG A 48 8.41 8.84 14.36
CA ARG A 48 7.66 8.52 15.57
C ARG A 48 7.55 9.78 16.45
N TYR A 49 6.32 10.18 16.77
CA TYR A 49 5.98 11.38 17.55
C TYR A 49 6.16 12.74 16.83
N GLN A 50 6.25 12.73 15.50
CA GLN A 50 6.27 13.96 14.71
C GLN A 50 4.97 14.07 13.90
N ASP A 51 4.44 15.29 13.81
CA ASP A 51 3.34 15.58 12.89
C ASP A 51 3.87 15.57 11.45
N VAL A 52 3.31 14.71 10.63
CA VAL A 52 3.66 14.52 9.22
C VAL A 52 2.46 14.83 8.33
N PHE A 53 2.72 15.40 7.16
CA PHE A 53 1.67 15.77 6.22
C PHE A 53 0.89 14.54 5.73
N ASP A 54 -0.43 14.70 5.61
CA ASP A 54 -1.27 13.67 5.03
C ASP A 54 -1.03 13.55 3.52
N VAL A 55 -0.30 12.50 3.13
CA VAL A 55 -0.05 12.18 1.73
C VAL A 55 -1.32 11.75 0.98
N GLY A 56 -2.43 11.48 1.66
CA GLY A 56 -3.71 11.14 1.03
C GLY A 56 -4.17 12.22 0.04
N ALA A 57 -3.92 13.49 0.36
CA ALA A 57 -4.21 14.63 -0.52
C ALA A 57 -3.46 14.58 -1.86
N LEU A 58 -2.31 13.88 -1.92
CA LEU A 58 -1.51 13.72 -3.14
C LEU A 58 -2.04 12.63 -4.07
N ARG A 59 -3.04 11.85 -3.65
CA ARG A 59 -3.57 10.72 -4.43
C ARG A 59 -4.02 11.11 -5.85
N PRO A 60 -4.83 12.18 -6.06
CA PRO A 60 -5.29 12.54 -7.39
C PRO A 60 -4.12 12.89 -8.33
N HIS A 61 -3.10 13.55 -7.77
CA HIS A 61 -1.88 13.95 -8.45
C HIS A 61 -0.99 12.75 -8.80
N TYR A 62 -0.83 11.82 -7.87
CA TYR A 62 -0.11 10.57 -8.11
C TYR A 62 -0.80 9.72 -9.20
N ASP A 63 -2.13 9.57 -9.12
CA ASP A 63 -2.89 8.81 -10.12
C ASP A 63 -2.80 9.45 -11.52
N ALA A 64 -2.81 10.78 -11.61
CA ALA A 64 -2.58 11.50 -12.87
C ALA A 64 -1.17 11.25 -13.41
N ALA A 65 -0.15 11.30 -12.55
CA ALA A 65 1.23 11.03 -12.94
C ALA A 65 1.41 9.58 -13.44
N LEU A 66 0.76 8.60 -12.80
CA LEU A 66 0.76 7.20 -13.25
C LEU A 66 0.12 7.04 -14.65
N LYS A 67 -1.02 7.70 -14.90
CA LYS A 67 -1.68 7.70 -16.21
C LYS A 67 -0.76 8.26 -17.29
N LEU A 68 -0.10 9.38 -17.01
CA LEU A 68 0.85 9.98 -17.94
C LEU A 68 2.07 9.07 -18.16
N CYS A 69 2.62 8.44 -17.11
CA CYS A 69 3.71 7.47 -17.24
C CYS A 69 3.34 6.31 -18.16
N ALA A 70 2.16 5.72 -17.98
CA ALA A 70 1.68 4.61 -18.80
C ALA A 70 1.48 5.05 -20.26
N PHE A 71 0.91 6.24 -20.48
CA PHE A 71 0.76 6.81 -21.82
C PHE A 71 2.11 7.03 -22.49
N VAL A 72 3.04 7.67 -21.80
CA VAL A 72 4.38 7.98 -22.30
C VAL A 72 5.15 6.69 -22.62
N ALA A 73 5.16 5.72 -21.72
CA ALA A 73 5.92 4.48 -21.95
C ALA A 73 5.38 3.66 -23.14
N LYS A 74 4.09 3.78 -23.47
CA LYS A 74 3.50 3.15 -24.66
C LYS A 74 3.77 3.91 -25.96
N ASN A 75 3.82 5.25 -25.91
CA ASN A 75 3.82 6.09 -27.12
C ASN A 75 5.17 6.75 -27.44
N ALA A 76 6.10 6.84 -26.50
CA ALA A 76 7.36 7.57 -26.68
C ALA A 76 8.39 6.85 -27.55
N GLY A 77 8.21 5.54 -27.80
CA GLY A 77 9.22 4.73 -28.51
C GLY A 77 10.52 4.51 -27.71
N ILE A 78 10.57 4.93 -26.44
CA ILE A 78 11.71 4.78 -25.53
C ILE A 78 11.38 3.72 -24.49
N LYS A 79 12.27 2.74 -24.31
CA LYS A 79 12.18 1.77 -23.22
C LYS A 79 12.77 2.38 -21.94
N PHE A 80 11.90 2.90 -21.07
CA PHE A 80 12.31 3.45 -19.76
C PHE A 80 12.67 2.37 -18.73
N SER A 81 12.16 1.15 -18.89
CA SER A 81 12.40 0.01 -17.99
C SER A 81 11.95 -1.30 -18.64
N PRO A 82 12.45 -2.46 -18.18
CA PRO A 82 11.89 -3.77 -18.54
C PRO A 82 10.47 -4.01 -18.00
N ILE A 83 9.98 -3.16 -17.10
CA ILE A 83 8.62 -3.26 -16.53
C ILE A 83 7.59 -2.86 -17.57
N ASP A 84 6.60 -3.73 -17.76
CA ASP A 84 5.47 -3.50 -18.66
C ASP A 84 4.62 -2.28 -18.21
N PRO A 85 4.31 -1.32 -19.11
CA PRO A 85 3.57 -0.11 -18.76
C PRO A 85 2.20 -0.34 -18.11
N ASP A 86 1.50 -1.44 -18.44
CA ASP A 86 0.20 -1.75 -17.82
C ASP A 86 0.34 -2.18 -16.36
N SER A 87 1.53 -2.63 -15.97
CA SER A 87 1.84 -3.01 -14.59
C SER A 87 2.25 -1.86 -13.68
N TYR A 88 2.43 -0.63 -14.21
CA TYR A 88 2.88 0.53 -13.41
C TYR A 88 1.95 0.89 -12.24
N LYS A 89 0.66 0.59 -12.35
CA LYS A 89 -0.30 0.78 -11.25
C LYS A 89 0.03 -0.07 -10.01
N TRP A 90 0.66 -1.23 -10.22
CA TRP A 90 0.92 -2.22 -9.18
C TRP A 90 2.38 -2.25 -8.76
N LYS A 91 3.30 -2.25 -9.73
CA LYS A 91 4.75 -2.32 -9.52
C LYS A 91 5.42 -0.96 -9.38
N GLY A 92 4.70 0.11 -9.72
CA GLY A 92 5.25 1.44 -9.84
C GLY A 92 6.03 1.65 -11.15
N PRO A 93 5.95 2.84 -11.75
CA PRO A 93 6.83 3.22 -12.86
C PRO A 93 8.26 3.49 -12.38
N PRO A 94 9.25 3.52 -13.27
CA PRO A 94 10.61 3.95 -12.96
C PRO A 94 10.61 5.35 -12.33
N VAL A 95 11.38 5.52 -11.24
CA VAL A 95 11.44 6.78 -10.48
C VAL A 95 11.74 8.01 -11.36
N PRO A 96 12.68 7.97 -12.33
CA PRO A 96 12.94 9.12 -13.19
C PRO A 96 11.78 9.46 -14.14
N LEU A 97 11.09 8.43 -14.67
CA LEU A 97 9.92 8.63 -15.53
C LEU A 97 8.78 9.27 -14.74
N LEU A 98 8.54 8.80 -13.52
CA LEU A 98 7.54 9.34 -12.62
C LEU A 98 7.83 10.80 -12.25
N ALA A 99 9.09 11.12 -11.96
CA ALA A 99 9.51 12.49 -11.65
C ALA A 99 9.26 13.42 -12.83
N LEU A 100 9.62 13.00 -14.04
CA LEU A 100 9.43 13.77 -15.27
C LEU A 100 7.95 13.99 -15.60
N CYS A 101 7.11 12.96 -15.43
CA CYS A 101 5.67 13.07 -15.64
C CYS A 101 5.01 13.97 -14.58
N ALA A 102 5.41 13.85 -13.32
CA ALA A 102 4.95 14.72 -12.24
C ALA A 102 5.31 16.19 -12.50
N LEU A 103 6.54 16.46 -12.94
CA LEU A 103 7.01 17.80 -13.28
C LEU A 103 6.25 18.37 -14.48
N SER A 104 6.00 17.56 -15.51
CA SER A 104 5.26 17.98 -16.71
C SER A 104 3.81 18.33 -16.38
N LEU A 105 3.17 17.54 -15.52
CA LEU A 105 1.82 17.85 -15.01
C LEU A 105 1.82 19.12 -14.16
N PHE A 106 2.78 19.26 -13.25
CA PHE A 106 2.90 20.45 -12.41
C PHE A 106 3.08 21.72 -13.25
N ALA A 107 3.97 21.70 -14.25
CA ALA A 107 4.20 22.83 -15.15
C ALA A 107 3.04 23.10 -16.13
N SER A 108 2.05 22.20 -16.19
CA SER A 108 0.86 22.31 -17.04
C SER A 108 -0.42 22.48 -16.23
N ASP A 109 -0.33 22.97 -14.99
CA ASP A 109 -1.46 23.13 -14.07
C ASP A 109 -2.32 21.87 -13.92
N TRP A 110 -1.66 20.70 -13.96
CA TRP A 110 -2.27 19.37 -13.92
C TRP A 110 -3.21 19.03 -15.08
N GLU A 111 -3.17 19.77 -16.19
CA GLU A 111 -3.93 19.46 -17.39
C GLU A 111 -3.21 18.40 -18.24
N MET A 112 -3.88 17.27 -18.46
CA MET A 112 -3.28 16.07 -19.05
C MET A 112 -2.82 16.29 -20.50
N ASN A 113 -3.63 16.94 -21.34
CA ASN A 113 -3.29 17.12 -22.75
C ASN A 113 -2.12 18.10 -22.94
N SER A 114 -2.05 19.11 -22.10
CA SER A 114 -0.96 20.09 -22.03
C SER A 114 0.32 19.43 -21.57
N ALA A 115 0.25 18.56 -20.55
CA ALA A 115 1.39 17.77 -20.10
C ALA A 115 1.88 16.79 -21.18
N ILE A 116 0.98 16.12 -21.91
CA ILE A 116 1.32 15.27 -23.07
C ILE A 116 2.00 16.11 -24.17
N THR A 117 1.47 17.30 -24.45
CA THR A 117 2.03 18.21 -25.46
C THR A 117 3.44 18.67 -25.06
N MET A 118 3.64 19.00 -23.78
CA MET A 118 4.93 19.37 -23.23
C MET A 118 5.93 18.21 -23.35
N PHE A 119 5.50 16.99 -23.03
CA PHE A 119 6.32 15.80 -23.19
C PHE A 119 6.68 15.54 -24.67
N ALA A 120 5.73 15.67 -25.59
CA ALA A 120 5.97 15.53 -27.02
C ALA A 120 6.97 16.57 -27.55
N LYS A 121 6.94 17.80 -27.02
CA LYS A 121 7.95 18.83 -27.31
C LYS A 121 9.33 18.42 -26.78
N LEU A 122 9.41 17.87 -25.57
CA LEU A 122 10.67 17.38 -24.99
C LEU A 122 11.27 16.24 -25.81
N LEU A 123 10.46 15.29 -26.30
CA LEU A 123 10.94 14.21 -27.17
C LEU A 123 11.51 14.71 -28.50
N LYS A 124 11.01 15.85 -29.00
CA LYS A 124 11.48 16.48 -30.24
C LYS A 124 12.57 17.52 -30.01
N ALA A 125 12.90 17.80 -28.76
CA ALA A 125 13.92 18.79 -28.44
C ALA A 125 15.29 18.31 -28.95
N PRO A 126 16.15 19.23 -29.43
CA PRO A 126 17.51 18.87 -29.79
C PRO A 126 18.27 18.35 -28.58
N ALA A 127 19.35 17.61 -28.84
CA ALA A 127 20.22 17.12 -27.77
C ALA A 127 20.68 18.29 -26.88
N PRO A 128 20.78 18.10 -25.55
CA PRO A 128 21.23 19.15 -24.65
C PRO A 128 22.61 19.64 -25.07
N VAL A 129 22.77 20.96 -25.15
CA VAL A 129 24.07 21.59 -25.42
C VAL A 129 25.02 21.43 -24.24
N ASP A 130 24.48 21.29 -23.02
CA ASP A 130 25.21 21.11 -21.79
C ASP A 130 24.56 20.00 -20.93
N LEU A 131 25.32 18.92 -20.71
CA LEU A 131 24.89 17.76 -19.91
C LEU A 131 25.15 17.96 -18.40
N SER A 132 25.87 19.00 -17.99
CA SER A 132 26.15 19.32 -16.58
C SER A 132 24.97 20.01 -15.87
N LEU A 133 23.98 20.50 -16.63
CA LEU A 133 22.75 21.09 -16.10
C LEU A 133 21.74 20.03 -15.59
N GLY A 134 22.03 18.74 -15.79
CA GLY A 134 21.16 17.63 -15.43
C GLY A 134 21.22 17.26 -13.95
N ASN A 135 20.56 18.02 -13.07
CA ASN A 135 20.49 17.71 -11.63
C ASN A 135 19.10 17.90 -10.99
N VAL A 136 18.01 17.97 -11.75
CA VAL A 136 16.67 18.29 -11.18
C VAL A 136 15.77 17.06 -10.97
N ILE A 137 16.11 15.89 -11.53
CA ILE A 137 15.24 14.69 -11.48
C ILE A 137 15.33 13.92 -10.14
N GLY A 138 16.12 14.43 -9.18
CA GLY A 138 16.20 13.87 -7.82
C GLY A 138 14.99 14.19 -6.92
N LEU A 139 14.13 15.13 -7.32
CA LEU A 139 13.01 15.62 -6.52
C LEU A 139 11.68 15.05 -6.99
N ASN A 140 11.58 13.71 -7.11
CA ASN A 140 10.28 13.08 -7.36
C ASN A 140 9.39 13.27 -6.12
N PRO A 141 8.28 14.03 -6.19
CA PRO A 141 7.42 14.26 -5.01
C PRO A 141 6.70 12.99 -4.55
N PHE A 142 6.72 11.92 -5.35
CA PHE A 142 6.00 10.68 -5.10
C PHE A 142 6.91 9.49 -4.76
N HIS A 143 8.22 9.68 -4.61
CA HIS A 143 9.15 8.56 -4.35
C HIS A 143 8.83 7.76 -3.08
N GLU A 144 8.20 8.39 -2.08
CA GLU A 144 7.74 7.74 -0.85
C GLU A 144 6.22 7.65 -0.72
N TYR A 145 5.46 7.93 -1.79
CA TYR A 145 4.01 7.95 -1.72
C TYR A 145 3.43 6.61 -1.24
N THR A 146 3.87 5.49 -1.82
CA THR A 146 3.36 4.15 -1.45
C THR A 146 3.68 3.78 0.02
N PRO A 147 4.93 3.96 0.52
CA PRO A 147 5.23 3.81 1.94
C PRO A 147 4.39 4.68 2.88
N TRP A 148 4.21 5.97 2.57
CA TRP A 148 3.41 6.88 3.39
C TRP A 148 1.91 6.52 3.36
N ARG A 149 1.41 6.07 2.21
CA ARG A 149 0.03 5.54 2.10
C ARG A 149 -0.17 4.32 2.98
N LEU A 150 0.80 3.40 3.04
CA LEU A 150 0.74 2.24 3.95
C LEU A 150 0.68 2.66 5.41
N LEU A 151 1.47 3.67 5.80
CA LEU A 151 1.43 4.21 7.16
C LEU A 151 0.07 4.81 7.49
N ARG A 152 -0.51 5.60 6.58
CA ARG A 152 -1.85 6.16 6.77
C ARG A 152 -2.90 5.08 6.91
N LEU A 153 -2.89 4.07 6.03
CA LEU A 153 -3.80 2.93 6.12
C LEU A 153 -3.64 2.18 7.44
N SER A 154 -2.41 1.96 7.92
CA SER A 154 -2.18 1.31 9.21
C SER A 154 -2.70 2.13 10.40
N ALA A 155 -2.62 3.46 10.34
CA ALA A 155 -3.16 4.35 11.35
C ALA A 155 -4.70 4.35 11.33
N ASP A 156 -5.32 4.43 10.15
CA ASP A 156 -6.77 4.34 9.99
C ASP A 156 -7.29 2.98 10.49
N LEU A 157 -6.60 1.88 10.17
CA LEU A 157 -6.92 0.54 10.68
C LEU A 157 -6.77 0.45 12.21
N ALA A 158 -5.76 1.10 12.79
CA ALA A 158 -5.59 1.13 14.24
C ALA A 158 -6.72 1.91 14.91
N ALA A 159 -7.12 3.06 14.36
CA ALA A 159 -8.25 3.83 14.85
C ALA A 159 -9.58 3.05 14.73
N GLU A 160 -9.84 2.42 13.59
CA GLU A 160 -11.06 1.64 13.33
C GLU A 160 -11.09 0.28 14.10
N GLY A 161 -9.94 -0.31 14.42
CA GLY A 161 -9.81 -1.65 15.02
C GLY A 161 -9.52 -1.69 16.53
N PHE A 162 -9.03 -0.59 17.12
CA PHE A 162 -8.77 -0.51 18.57
C PHE A 162 -9.85 0.21 19.37
N GLU A 163 -10.79 0.91 18.74
CA GLU A 163 -12.01 1.35 19.43
C GLU A 163 -12.90 0.13 19.74
N GLY A 164 -12.61 -0.56 20.85
CA GLY A 164 -13.49 -1.57 21.44
C GLY A 164 -12.96 -3.00 21.50
N SER A 165 -11.72 -3.28 21.09
CA SER A 165 -11.12 -4.59 21.41
C SER A 165 -10.53 -4.55 22.82
N ASP A 166 -11.32 -4.98 23.82
CA ASP A 166 -10.79 -5.37 25.13
C ASP A 166 -9.96 -6.66 24.97
N TYR A 167 -8.81 -6.52 24.33
CA TYR A 167 -7.88 -7.61 24.08
C TYR A 167 -7.47 -8.32 25.38
N PRO A 168 -7.18 -7.60 26.49
CA PRO A 168 -6.98 -8.23 27.80
C PRO A 168 -8.18 -9.09 28.26
N GLY A 169 -9.41 -8.58 28.15
CA GLY A 169 -10.62 -9.33 28.50
C GLY A 169 -10.90 -10.53 27.59
N GLN A 170 -10.64 -10.40 26.28
CA GLN A 170 -10.74 -11.50 25.32
C GLN A 170 -9.72 -12.59 25.62
N LEU A 171 -8.49 -12.22 25.96
CA LEU A 171 -7.43 -13.16 26.35
C LEU A 171 -7.80 -13.91 27.64
N ALA A 172 -8.31 -13.19 28.66
CA ALA A 172 -8.73 -13.79 29.93
C ALA A 172 -9.93 -14.74 29.76
N ALA A 173 -10.91 -14.38 28.92
CA ALA A 173 -12.05 -15.23 28.59
C ALA A 173 -11.61 -16.49 27.83
N LEU A 174 -10.67 -16.35 26.89
CA LEU A 174 -10.10 -17.46 26.15
C LEU A 174 -9.32 -18.42 27.06
N GLU A 175 -8.49 -17.88 27.95
CA GLU A 175 -7.74 -18.66 28.92
C GLU A 175 -8.66 -19.44 29.85
N THR A 176 -9.71 -18.80 30.36
CA THR A 176 -10.69 -19.44 31.25
C THR A 176 -11.42 -20.58 30.52
N ARG A 177 -11.83 -20.36 29.27
CA ARG A 177 -12.46 -21.39 28.44
C ARG A 177 -11.52 -22.59 28.20
N LEU A 178 -10.25 -22.33 27.89
CA LEU A 178 -9.26 -23.40 27.66
C LEU A 178 -8.97 -24.20 28.93
N ARG A 179 -8.89 -23.53 30.09
CA ARG A 179 -8.72 -24.20 31.39
C ARG A 179 -9.90 -25.11 31.72
N GLU A 180 -11.12 -24.66 31.44
CA GLU A 180 -12.33 -25.46 31.68
C GLU A 180 -12.41 -26.67 30.75
N GLN A 181 -12.09 -26.49 29.46
CA GLN A 181 -12.00 -27.61 28.51
C GLN A 181 -10.96 -28.65 28.95
N HIS A 182 -9.79 -28.21 29.43
CA HIS A 182 -8.76 -29.11 29.94
C HIS A 182 -9.18 -29.81 31.24
N ARG A 183 -9.92 -29.12 32.14
CA ARG A 183 -10.49 -29.72 33.35
C ARG A 183 -11.45 -30.85 33.01
N LEU A 184 -12.37 -30.63 32.05
CA LEU A 184 -13.32 -31.62 31.59
C LEU A 184 -12.62 -32.81 30.90
N TRP A 185 -11.60 -32.54 30.08
CA TRP A 185 -10.80 -33.59 29.44
C TRP A 185 -10.11 -34.50 30.47
N LYS A 186 -9.50 -33.93 31.53
CA LYS A 186 -8.89 -34.71 32.62
C LYS A 186 -9.90 -35.59 33.38
N GLN A 187 -11.15 -35.15 33.49
CA GLN A 187 -12.20 -35.94 34.14
C GLN A 187 -12.67 -37.11 33.25
N GLN A 188 -12.56 -36.96 31.93
CA GLN A 188 -12.93 -37.98 30.95
C GLN A 188 -11.78 -38.93 30.58
N ASN A 189 -10.54 -38.57 30.90
CA ASN A 189 -9.32 -39.33 30.64
C ASN A 189 -8.39 -39.29 31.88
N PRO A 190 -8.70 -40.03 32.96
CA PRO A 190 -7.90 -40.07 34.17
C PRO A 190 -6.54 -40.76 33.98
#